data_AF-A0A926UXB6-F1
#
_entry.id   AF-A0A926UXB6-F1
#
_cell.length_a   1.000
_cell.length_b   1.000
_cell.length_c   1.000
_cell.angle_alpha   90.00
_cell.angle_beta   90.00
_cell.angle_gamma   90.00
#
_symmetry.space_group_name_H-M   'P 1'
#
loop_
_entity.id
_entity.type
_entity.pdbx_description
1 polymer ?
#
loop_
_entity_poly.entity_id
_entity_poly.type
_entity_poly.pdbx_seq_one_letter_code
_entity_poly.pdbx_strand_id
1 'polypeptide(L)' 'MKYPLHTVSKPVTGSAAKKLAEAIKSGGFVANESALALVKRIMARRQERIDAAKQ' A
#
# COMPACT_ATOMS: atom_id res chain seq x y z
N MET A 1 -18.26 28.52 3.91
CA MET A 1 -16.80 28.37 4.13
C MET A 1 -16.15 28.01 2.80
N LYS A 2 -15.19 28.81 2.33
CA LYS A 2 -14.50 28.62 1.05
C LYS A 2 -13.27 27.75 1.34
N TYR A 3 -13.29 26.47 1.00
CA TYR A 3 -12.12 25.61 1.16
C TYR A 3 -11.06 26.09 0.16
N PRO A 4 -9.87 26.54 0.62
CA PRO A 4 -8.79 26.91 -0.29
C PRO A 4 -8.21 25.60 -0.82
N LEU A 5 -8.82 25.07 -1.88
CA LEU A 5 -8.34 23.88 -2.60
C LEU A 5 -7.07 24.24 -3.38
N HIS A 6 -5.99 24.55 -2.66
CA HIS A 6 -4.64 24.72 -3.20
C HIS A 6 -3.93 23.37 -3.32
N THR A 7 -4.68 22.28 -3.51
CA THR A 7 -4.11 20.96 -3.75
C THR A 7 -3.65 20.90 -5.21
N VAL A 8 -2.49 21.48 -5.50
CA VAL A 8 -1.83 21.30 -6.79
C VAL A 8 -1.26 19.88 -6.81
N SER A 9 -1.79 19.03 -7.69
CA SER A 9 -1.23 17.71 -7.94
C SER A 9 0.19 17.87 -8.47
N LYS A 10 1.18 17.41 -7.69
CA LYS A 10 2.58 17.39 -8.14
C LYS A 10 2.82 16.14 -8.99
N PRO A 11 3.35 16.27 -10.22
CA PRO A 11 3.67 15.12 -11.04
C PRO A 11 4.74 14.27 -10.36
N VAL A 12 4.58 12.95 -10.40
CA VAL A 12 5.60 12.02 -9.91
C VAL A 12 6.65 11.85 -11.03
N THR A 13 7.89 12.24 -10.76
CA THR A 13 8.98 12.21 -11.74
C THR A 13 10.20 11.44 -11.22
N GLY A 14 11.16 11.15 -12.09
CA GLY A 14 12.42 10.51 -11.72
C GLY A 14 12.29 9.03 -11.33
N SER A 15 13.03 8.61 -10.30
CA SER A 15 13.12 7.20 -9.88
C SER A 15 11.80 6.64 -9.35
N ALA A 16 10.95 7.48 -8.74
CA ALA A 16 9.63 7.09 -8.27
C ALA A 16 8.69 6.73 -9.44
N ALA A 17 8.73 7.51 -10.53
CA ALA A 17 7.95 7.23 -11.73
C ALA A 17 8.36 5.91 -12.40
N LYS A 18 9.67 5.62 -12.44
CA LYS A 18 10.21 4.36 -12.98
C LYS A 18 9.71 3.14 -12.20
N LYS A 19 9.77 3.20 -10.86
CA LYS A 19 9.28 2.12 -9.98
C LYS A 19 7.79 1.84 -10.19
N LEU A 20 6.98 2.89 -10.35
CA LEU A 20 5.54 2.74 -10.63
C LEU A 20 5.31 2.14 -12.02
N ALA A 21 6.04 2.59 -13.04
CA ALA A 21 5.92 2.04 -14.40
C ALA A 21 6.31 0.55 -14.46
N GLU A 22 7.38 0.15 -13.78
CA GLU A 22 7.80 -1.25 -13.67
C GLU A 22 6.75 -2.11 -12.98
N ALA A 23 6.20 -1.64 -11.84
CA ALA A 23 5.15 -2.34 -11.13
C ALA A 23 3.89 -2.53 -11.99
N ILE A 24 3.46 -1.49 -12.73
CA ILE A 24 2.33 -1.60 -13.66
C ILE A 24 2.62 -2.64 -14.74
N LYS A 25 3.81 -2.62 -15.34
CA LYS A 25 4.20 -3.54 -16.42
C LYS A 25 4.27 -5.00 -15.95
N SER A 26 4.73 -5.23 -14.72
CA SER A 26 4.85 -6.59 -14.16
C SER A 26 3.53 -7.11 -13.55
N GLY A 27 2.45 -6.33 -13.56
CA GLY A 27 1.23 -6.63 -12.80
C GLY A 27 1.43 -6.62 -11.28
N GLY A 28 2.52 -6.01 -10.82
CA GLY A 28 2.88 -5.88 -9.41
C GLY A 28 2.23 -4.65 -8.76
N PHE A 29 2.53 -4.46 -7.48
CA PHE A 29 2.07 -3.29 -6.73
C PHE A 29 3.24 -2.66 -5.97
N VAL A 30 3.20 -1.35 -5.80
CA VAL A 30 4.12 -0.63 -4.90
C VAL A 30 3.35 -0.33 -3.63
N ALA A 31 3.70 -0.98 -2.53
CA ALA A 31 3.16 -0.67 -1.21
C ALA A 31 4.09 0.27 -0.44
N ASN A 32 3.47 1.17 0.33
CA ASN A 32 4.18 1.88 1.38
C ASN A 32 4.40 0.96 2.60
N GLU A 33 5.35 1.31 3.46
CA GLU A 33 5.69 0.52 4.64
C GLU A 33 4.49 0.29 5.57
N SER A 34 3.63 1.30 5.69
CA SER A 34 2.39 1.23 6.48
C SER A 34 1.43 0.15 5.96
N ALA A 35 1.24 0.03 4.64
CA ALA A 35 0.41 -1.00 4.04
C ALA A 35 1.02 -2.38 4.25
N LEU A 36 2.35 -2.53 4.12
CA LEU A 36 3.04 -3.79 4.42
C LEU A 36 2.86 -4.21 5.88
N ALA A 37 3.00 -3.27 6.82
CA ALA A 37 2.79 -3.54 8.25
C ALA A 37 1.34 -3.97 8.54
N LEU A 38 0.36 -3.32 7.91
CA LEU A 38 -1.05 -3.67 8.03
C LEU A 38 -1.34 -5.07 7.50
N VAL A 39 -0.81 -5.43 6.32
CA VAL A 39 -0.95 -6.77 5.75
C VAL A 39 -0.39 -7.82 6.70
N LYS A 40 0.83 -7.63 7.23
CA LYS A 40 1.44 -8.55 8.21
C LYS A 40 0.55 -8.75 9.44
N ARG A 41 0.00 -7.66 10.00
CA ARG A 41 -0.89 -7.71 11.16
C ARG A 41 -2.20 -8.44 10.88
N ILE A 42 -2.76 -8.29 9.68
CA ILE A 42 -3.98 -9.02 9.28
C ILE A 42 -3.68 -10.51 9.13
N MET A 43 -2.56 -10.86 8.49
CA MET A 43 -2.16 -12.26 8.32
C MET A 43 -1.92 -12.95 9.67
N ALA A 44 -1.20 -12.30 10.60
CA ALA A 44 -0.98 -12.81 11.94
C ALA A 44 -2.30 -13.12 12.67
N ARG A 45 -3.24 -12.16 12.67
CA ARG A 45 -4.58 -12.35 13.25
C ARG A 45 -5.37 -13.48 12.60
N ARG A 46 -5.24 -13.67 11.28
CA ARG A 46 -5.91 -14.76 10.59
C ARG A 46 -5.33 -16.11 10.98
N GLN A 47 -4.01 -16.19 11.14
CA GLN A 47 -3.31 -17.41 11.55
C GLN A 47 -3.70 -17.81 12.97
N GLU A 48 -3.68 -16.87 13.92
CA GLU A 48 -4.12 -17.07 15.29
C GLU A 48 -5.54 -17.65 15.38
N ARG A 49 -6.46 -17.16 14.54
CA ARG A 49 -7.84 -17.68 14.47
C ARG A 49 -7.93 -19.10 13.91
N ILE A 50 -7.09 -19.44 12.94
CA ILE A 50 -7.03 -20.80 12.38
C ILE A 50 -6.47 -21.75 13.42
N ASP A 51 -5.42 -21.34 14.14
CA ASP A 51 -4.77 -22.17 15.16
C ASP A 51 -5.69 -22.38 16.37
N ALA A 52 -6.42 -21.34 16.79
CA ALA A 52 -7.45 -21.45 17.83
C ALA A 52 -8.64 -22.33 17.43
N ALA A 53 -8.94 -22.45 16.13
CA ALA A 53 -10.01 -23.32 15.62
C ALA A 53 -9.56 -24.79 15.42
N LYS A 54 -8.25 -25.06 15.50
CA LYS A 54 -7.68 -26.41 15.42
C LYS A 54 -7.47 -27.06 16.80
N GLN A 55 -7.50 -26.28 17.87
CA GLN A 55 -7.54 -26.77 19.26
C GLN A 55 -8.95 -27.18 19.64
#